data_AF-A0A0H2YJN7-F1
#
_entry.id   AF-A0A0H2YJN7-F1
#
_cell.length_a   1.000
_cell.length_b   1.000
_cell.length_c   1.000
_cell.angle_alpha   90.00
_cell.angle_beta   90.00
_cell.angle_gamma   90.00
#
_symmetry.space_group_name_H-M   'P 1'
#
loop_
_entity.id
_entity.type
_entity.pdbx_description
1 polymer ?
#
loop_
_entity_poly.entity_id
_entity_poly.type
_entity_poly.pdbx_seq_one_letter_code
_entity_poly.pdbx_strand_id
1 'polypeptide(L)'
;MLLGASLQISHTFSSPFLHDFAKNPIYQDSLVVQYPSILLSMAQIAEVFFILAIPFFLSRFGIKRVMMISMIAWTLRFTLFAYGDPSATGIVLLLLSMVVYGCAFDFFNISGAIYVEKEVDHNIRASAQGLFMTMVNGVGAYVGAITSGHVVDYFTVNGVKDWNSIWLSFAAYTVILVIVFFFVFQDKHEPTDLKNRQLSH
;
A
#
# COMPACT_ATOMS: atom_id res chain seq x y z
N MET A 1 -1.57 12.10 1.44
CA MET A 1 -1.83 12.38 0.00
C MET A 1 -0.98 11.53 -0.92
N LEU A 2 0.36 11.67 -0.94
CA LEU A 2 1.26 10.93 -1.87
C LEU A 2 1.11 9.40 -1.77
N LEU A 3 0.89 8.88 -0.57
CA LEU A 3 0.69 7.44 -0.35
C LEU A 3 -0.68 6.94 -0.83
N GLY A 4 -1.67 7.83 -0.95
CA GLY A 4 -2.94 7.53 -1.61
C GLY A 4 -2.78 7.31 -3.11
N ALA A 5 -1.76 7.91 -3.73
CA ALA A 5 -1.43 7.62 -5.12
C ALA A 5 -0.93 6.17 -5.28
N SER A 6 -0.04 5.71 -4.39
CA SER A 6 0.45 4.31 -4.38
C SER A 6 -0.67 3.29 -4.20
N LEU A 7 -1.65 3.62 -3.35
CA LEU A 7 -2.85 2.80 -3.19
C LEU A 7 -3.63 2.71 -4.49
N GLN A 8 -3.94 3.85 -5.10
CA GLN A 8 -4.71 3.89 -6.34
C GLN A 8 -3.99 3.17 -7.48
N ILE A 9 -2.67 3.34 -7.61
CA ILE A 9 -1.84 2.60 -8.58
C ILE A 9 -2.05 1.10 -8.44
N SER A 10 -1.99 0.60 -7.20
CA SER A 10 -2.23 -0.81 -6.92
C SER A 10 -3.62 -1.23 -7.39
N HIS A 11 -4.67 -0.49 -7.06
CA HIS A 11 -6.04 -0.87 -7.41
C HIS A 11 -6.30 -0.79 -8.91
N THR A 12 -5.82 0.26 -9.56
CA THR A 12 -6.04 0.52 -10.99
C THR A 12 -5.30 -0.47 -11.87
N PHE A 13 -4.05 -0.81 -11.55
CA PHE A 13 -3.20 -1.60 -12.45
C PHE A 13 -3.03 -3.06 -12.05
N SER A 14 -3.32 -3.47 -10.81
CA SER A 14 -3.19 -4.89 -10.43
C SER A 14 -4.10 -5.79 -11.28
N SER A 15 -5.35 -5.40 -11.51
CA SER A 15 -6.28 -6.22 -12.31
C SER A 15 -5.87 -6.27 -13.79
N PRO A 16 -5.63 -5.15 -14.51
CA PRO A 16 -5.13 -5.18 -15.88
C PRO A 16 -3.82 -5.94 -16.06
N PHE A 17 -2.89 -5.84 -15.10
CA PHE A 17 -1.63 -6.59 -15.10
C PHE A 17 -1.88 -8.10 -15.07
N LEU A 18 -2.74 -8.57 -14.16
CA LEU A 18 -3.10 -9.98 -14.06
C LEU A 18 -3.84 -10.48 -15.31
N HIS A 19 -4.70 -9.64 -15.91
CA HIS A 19 -5.45 -9.97 -17.13
C HIS A 19 -4.57 -9.97 -18.39
N ASP A 20 -3.51 -9.16 -18.45
CA ASP A 20 -2.59 -9.16 -19.59
C ASP A 20 -1.79 -10.47 -19.65
N PHE A 21 -1.58 -11.18 -18.54
CA PHE A 21 -1.05 -12.55 -18.57
C PHE A 21 -1.99 -13.54 -19.26
N ALA A 22 -3.30 -13.31 -19.19
CA ALA A 22 -4.30 -14.16 -19.86
C ALA A 22 -4.26 -14.03 -21.40
N LYS A 23 -3.68 -12.96 -21.93
CA LYS A 23 -3.51 -12.76 -23.38
C LYS A 23 -2.43 -13.66 -23.99
N ASN A 24 -1.53 -14.21 -23.18
CA ASN A 24 -0.51 -15.13 -23.65
C ASN A 24 -1.06 -16.58 -23.63
N PRO A 25 -1.12 -17.28 -24.78
CA PRO A 25 -1.67 -18.64 -24.88
C PRO A 25 -0.99 -19.66 -23.94
N ILE A 26 0.26 -19.40 -23.56
CA ILE A 26 1.07 -20.28 -22.70
C ILE A 26 0.57 -20.32 -21.25
N TYR A 27 -0.12 -19.27 -20.79
CA TYR A 27 -0.51 -19.10 -19.39
C TYR A 27 -2.02 -19.20 -19.13
N GLN A 28 -2.80 -19.61 -20.14
CA GLN A 28 -4.26 -19.74 -20.03
C GLN A 28 -4.69 -20.77 -18.96
N ASP A 29 -3.85 -21.78 -18.70
CA ASP A 29 -4.08 -22.79 -17.66
C ASP A 29 -3.46 -22.44 -16.30
N SER A 30 -2.87 -21.24 -16.15
CA SER A 30 -2.31 -20.79 -14.88
C SER A 30 -3.43 -20.45 -13.88
N LEU A 31 -3.25 -20.83 -12.61
CA LEU A 31 -4.17 -20.55 -11.51
C LEU A 31 -4.53 -19.06 -11.39
N VAL A 32 -3.61 -18.18 -11.77
CA VAL A 32 -3.79 -16.72 -11.74
C VAL A 32 -4.84 -16.25 -12.74
N VAL A 33 -4.93 -16.91 -13.89
CA VAL A 33 -5.86 -16.59 -14.98
C VAL A 33 -7.19 -17.32 -14.82
N GLN A 34 -7.16 -18.57 -14.35
CA GLN A 34 -8.39 -19.36 -14.13
C GLN A 34 -9.15 -18.94 -12.87
N TYR A 35 -8.43 -18.51 -11.81
CA TYR A 35 -9.04 -18.18 -10.52
C TYR A 35 -8.57 -16.82 -9.95
N PRO A 36 -8.77 -15.71 -10.69
CA PRO A 36 -8.43 -14.37 -10.20
C PRO A 36 -9.13 -14.02 -8.88
N SER A 37 -10.33 -14.59 -8.64
CA SER A 37 -11.08 -14.42 -7.39
C SER A 37 -10.32 -14.96 -6.16
N ILE A 38 -9.51 -16.01 -6.30
CA ILE A 38 -8.73 -16.57 -5.17
C ILE A 38 -7.65 -15.57 -4.74
N LEU A 39 -7.00 -14.89 -5.68
CA LEU A 39 -6.01 -13.86 -5.38
C LEU A 39 -6.64 -12.68 -4.64
N LEU A 40 -7.82 -12.25 -5.09
CA LEU A 40 -8.58 -11.16 -4.46
C LEU A 40 -9.06 -11.55 -3.06
N SER A 41 -9.57 -12.77 -2.87
CA SER A 41 -9.97 -13.27 -1.56
C SER A 41 -8.78 -13.39 -0.60
N MET A 42 -7.60 -13.78 -1.10
CA MET A 42 -6.37 -13.82 -0.30
C MET A 42 -6.00 -12.42 0.23
N ALA A 43 -6.12 -11.39 -0.60
CA ALA A 43 -5.88 -10.00 -0.18
C ALA A 43 -6.84 -9.58 0.95
N GLN A 44 -8.13 -9.91 0.84
CA GLN A 44 -9.14 -9.59 1.85
C GLN A 44 -8.89 -10.33 3.18
N ILE A 45 -8.49 -11.61 3.13
CA ILE A 45 -8.14 -12.37 4.34
C ILE A 45 -6.91 -11.74 5.02
N ALA A 46 -5.90 -11.34 4.23
CA ALA A 46 -4.73 -10.66 4.75
C ALA A 46 -5.10 -9.30 5.39
N GLU A 47 -5.98 -8.51 4.78
CA GLU A 47 -6.47 -7.25 5.37
C GLU A 47 -7.12 -7.48 6.75
N VAL A 48 -8.05 -8.44 6.86
CA VAL A 48 -8.67 -8.76 8.16
C VAL A 48 -7.62 -9.15 9.21
N PHE A 49 -6.63 -9.95 8.83
CA PHE A 49 -5.54 -10.33 9.72
C PHE A 49 -4.70 -9.13 10.18
N PHE A 50 -4.33 -8.24 9.26
CA PHE A 50 -3.50 -7.08 9.58
C PHE A 50 -4.26 -6.02 10.38
N ILE A 51 -5.55 -5.81 10.14
CA ILE A 51 -6.42 -4.96 10.97
C ILE A 51 -6.37 -5.40 12.44
N LEU A 52 -6.48 -6.71 12.70
CA LEU A 52 -6.38 -7.26 14.06
C LEU A 52 -4.97 -7.11 14.65
N ALA A 53 -3.93 -7.14 13.82
CA ALA A 53 -2.55 -6.98 14.23
C ALA A 53 -2.15 -5.52 14.52
N ILE A 54 -2.84 -4.52 13.95
CA ILE A 54 -2.53 -3.09 14.12
C ILE A 54 -2.35 -2.63 15.57
N PRO A 55 -3.26 -2.90 16.53
CA PRO A 55 -3.08 -2.44 17.91
C PRO A 55 -1.79 -3.00 18.53
N PHE A 56 -1.38 -4.21 18.16
CA PHE A 56 -0.12 -4.80 18.60
C PHE A 56 1.09 -4.07 17.98
N PHE A 57 1.06 -3.80 16.67
CA PHE A 57 2.15 -3.08 16.00
C PHE A 57 2.27 -1.62 16.48
N LEU A 58 1.15 -0.93 16.66
CA LEU A 58 1.12 0.45 17.14
C LEU A 58 1.60 0.58 18.58
N SER A 59 1.21 -0.33 19.47
CA SER A 59 1.66 -0.31 20.87
C SER A 59 3.14 -0.66 21.00
N ARG A 60 3.68 -1.55 20.15
CA ARG A 60 5.07 -2.00 20.24
C ARG A 60 6.07 -1.09 19.51
N PHE A 61 5.72 -0.62 18.32
CA PHE A 61 6.64 0.11 17.43
C PHE A 61 6.33 1.61 17.34
N GLY A 62 5.13 2.05 17.74
CA GLY A 62 4.69 3.44 17.60
C GLY A 62 4.24 3.78 16.18
N ILE A 63 3.50 4.88 16.06
CA ILE A 63 2.83 5.31 14.81
C ILE A 63 3.84 5.49 13.67
N LYS A 64 4.93 6.23 13.88
CA LYS A 64 5.93 6.50 12.82
C LYS A 64 6.57 5.24 12.26
N ARG A 65 6.96 4.29 13.12
CA ARG A 65 7.59 3.04 12.64
C ARG A 65 6.60 2.20 11.86
N VAL A 66 5.34 2.13 12.30
CA VAL A 66 4.28 1.41 11.58
C VAL A 66 4.00 2.06 10.22
N MET A 67 3.99 3.39 10.14
CA MET A 67 3.90 4.10 8.86
C MET A 67 5.11 3.87 7.96
N MET A 68 6.33 3.74 8.50
CA MET A 68 7.50 3.37 7.69
C MET A 68 7.39 1.93 7.17
N ILE A 69 6.96 0.99 8.01
CA ILE A 69 6.74 -0.41 7.62
C ILE A 69 5.76 -0.49 6.46
N SER A 70 4.68 0.29 6.48
CA SER A 70 3.69 0.28 5.38
C SER A 70 4.28 0.78 4.06
N MET A 71 5.14 1.80 4.07
CA MET A 71 5.79 2.31 2.86
C MET A 71 6.83 1.33 2.30
N ILE A 72 7.56 0.64 3.18
CA ILE A 72 8.46 -0.45 2.79
C ILE A 72 7.65 -1.62 2.21
N ALA A 73 6.51 -1.97 2.83
CA ALA A 73 5.61 -3.00 2.33
C ALA A 73 5.08 -2.63 0.92
N TRP A 74 4.76 -1.35 0.66
CA TRP A 74 4.41 -0.91 -0.69
C TRP A 74 5.55 -1.07 -1.71
N THR A 75 6.77 -0.74 -1.31
CA THR A 75 7.96 -0.97 -2.15
C THR A 75 8.13 -2.45 -2.47
N LEU A 76 8.03 -3.30 -1.44
CA LEU A 76 8.11 -4.75 -1.60
C LEU A 76 6.99 -5.25 -2.52
N ARG A 77 5.76 -4.78 -2.36
CA ARG A 77 4.60 -5.16 -3.20
C ARG A 77 4.86 -4.86 -4.67
N PHE A 78 5.30 -3.64 -5.01
CA PHE A 78 5.59 -3.27 -6.40
C PHE A 78 6.79 -4.03 -6.97
N THR A 79 7.80 -4.29 -6.15
CA THR A 79 8.95 -5.12 -6.56
C THR A 79 8.52 -6.57 -6.81
N LEU A 80 7.69 -7.15 -5.96
CA LEU A 80 7.12 -8.49 -6.15
C LEU A 80 6.25 -8.57 -7.41
N PHE A 81 5.53 -7.50 -7.75
CA PHE A 81 4.80 -7.43 -9.02
C PHE A 81 5.70 -7.32 -10.24
N ALA A 82 6.82 -6.59 -10.14
CA ALA A 82 7.77 -6.49 -11.25
C ALA A 82 8.37 -7.86 -11.62
N TYR A 83 8.69 -8.69 -10.63
CA TYR A 83 9.27 -10.02 -10.83
C TYR A 83 8.24 -11.16 -10.82
N GLY A 84 6.98 -10.87 -10.56
CA GLY A 84 5.91 -11.86 -10.51
C GLY A 84 5.48 -12.26 -11.92
N ASP A 85 5.61 -13.54 -12.24
CA ASP A 85 5.17 -14.13 -13.51
C ASP A 85 4.19 -15.29 -13.29
N PRO A 86 3.48 -15.78 -14.34
CA PRO A 86 2.54 -16.89 -14.19
C PRO A 86 3.22 -18.27 -14.03
N SER A 87 4.54 -18.30 -13.82
CA SER A 87 5.29 -19.52 -13.50
C SER A 87 4.98 -20.01 -12.08
N ALA A 88 5.26 -21.27 -11.77
CA ALA A 88 5.04 -21.82 -10.43
C ALA A 88 5.69 -20.97 -9.31
N THR A 89 6.86 -20.39 -9.58
CA THR A 89 7.56 -19.52 -8.63
C THR A 89 6.98 -18.11 -8.60
N GLY A 90 6.60 -17.54 -9.76
CA GLY A 90 6.03 -16.19 -9.80
C GLY A 90 4.62 -16.09 -9.23
N ILE A 91 3.80 -17.15 -9.33
CA ILE A 91 2.50 -17.21 -8.65
C ILE A 91 2.67 -17.04 -7.13
N VAL A 92 3.72 -17.62 -6.54
CA VAL A 92 4.03 -17.43 -5.13
C VAL A 92 4.41 -15.97 -4.83
N LEU A 93 5.17 -15.31 -5.72
CA LEU A 93 5.49 -13.89 -5.58
C LEU A 93 4.23 -13.01 -5.67
N LEU A 94 3.31 -13.33 -6.59
CA LEU A 94 2.03 -12.64 -6.74
C LEU A 94 1.13 -12.84 -5.51
N LEU A 95 1.03 -14.08 -5.00
CA LEU A 95 0.30 -14.37 -3.76
C LEU A 95 0.90 -13.63 -2.56
N LEU A 96 2.23 -13.65 -2.43
CA LEU A 96 2.92 -12.90 -1.38
C LEU A 96 2.64 -11.40 -1.50
N SER A 97 2.63 -10.86 -2.72
CA SER A 97 2.25 -9.46 -2.98
C SER A 97 0.84 -9.15 -2.47
N MET A 98 -0.13 -10.06 -2.65
CA MET A 98 -1.50 -9.90 -2.10
C MET A 98 -1.54 -9.91 -0.57
N VAL A 99 -0.68 -10.67 0.09
CA VAL A 99 -0.58 -10.63 1.57
C VAL A 99 0.06 -9.33 2.05
N VAL A 100 1.15 -8.91 1.39
CA VAL A 100 1.86 -7.66 1.70
C VAL A 100 0.97 -6.43 1.50
N TYR A 101 -0.02 -6.51 0.62
CA TYR A 101 -1.04 -5.47 0.42
C TYR A 101 -1.78 -5.12 1.70
N GLY A 102 -2.32 -6.10 2.42
CA GLY A 102 -3.08 -5.83 3.65
C GLY A 102 -2.23 -5.07 4.66
N CYS A 103 -0.98 -5.52 4.84
CA CYS A 103 -0.03 -4.81 5.68
C CYS A 103 0.21 -3.36 5.22
N ALA A 104 0.48 -3.13 3.93
CA ALA A 104 0.75 -1.79 3.41
C ALA A 104 -0.48 -0.87 3.53
N PHE A 105 -1.66 -1.35 3.15
CA PHE A 105 -2.90 -0.59 3.12
C PHE A 105 -3.39 -0.26 4.53
N ASP A 106 -3.53 -1.26 5.39
CA ASP A 106 -4.13 -1.08 6.71
C ASP A 106 -3.23 -0.28 7.63
N PHE A 107 -1.92 -0.61 7.66
CA PHE A 107 -0.98 0.10 8.52
C PHE A 107 -0.83 1.55 8.09
N PHE A 108 -0.94 1.89 6.81
CA PHE A 108 -0.91 3.29 6.42
C PHE A 108 -2.20 4.02 6.81
N ASN A 109 -3.37 3.51 6.41
CA ASN A 109 -4.63 4.23 6.56
C ASN A 109 -5.05 4.36 8.02
N ILE A 110 -4.93 3.30 8.80
CA ILE A 110 -5.37 3.30 10.20
C ILE A 110 -4.37 4.09 11.06
N SER A 111 -3.07 3.88 10.89
CA SER A 111 -2.06 4.63 11.66
C SER A 111 -2.07 6.11 11.34
N GLY A 112 -2.24 6.47 10.06
CA GLY A 112 -2.33 7.86 9.62
C GLY A 112 -3.58 8.55 10.15
N ALA A 113 -4.72 7.87 10.17
CA ALA A 113 -5.93 8.37 10.80
C ALA A 113 -5.76 8.61 12.30
N ILE A 114 -5.17 7.65 13.03
CA ILE A 114 -4.90 7.76 14.47
C ILE A 114 -3.89 8.89 14.75
N TYR A 115 -2.90 9.08 13.88
CA TYR A 115 -1.95 10.19 14.00
C TYR A 115 -2.66 11.54 13.94
N VAL A 116 -3.48 11.75 12.90
CA VAL A 116 -4.24 12.99 12.73
C VAL A 116 -5.21 13.21 13.89
N GLU A 117 -5.85 12.15 14.39
CA GLU A 117 -6.74 12.22 15.55
C GLU A 117 -6.02 12.71 16.82
N LYS A 118 -4.77 12.30 17.01
CA LYS A 118 -3.98 12.68 18.20
C LYS A 118 -3.47 14.12 18.16
N GLU A 119 -3.27 14.66 16.97
CA GLU A 119 -2.79 16.03 16.77
C GLU A 119 -3.90 17.09 16.84
N VAL A 120 -5.17 16.68 16.89
CA VAL A 120 -6.33 17.60 16.93
C VAL A 120 -7.15 17.48 18.21
N ASP A 121 -7.85 18.58 18.55
CA ASP A 121 -8.76 18.61 19.68
C ASP A 121 -9.91 17.60 19.54
N HIS A 122 -10.38 17.09 20.68
CA HIS A 122 -11.40 16.04 20.74
C HIS A 122 -12.68 16.37 19.94
N ASN A 123 -13.04 17.65 19.86
CA ASN A 123 -14.27 18.11 19.20
C ASN A 123 -14.22 18.00 17.67
N ILE A 124 -13.03 17.92 17.05
CA ILE A 124 -12.87 17.91 15.59
C ILE A 124 -12.22 16.63 15.04
N ARG A 125 -11.99 15.63 15.91
CA ARG A 125 -11.33 14.35 15.57
C ARG A 125 -11.96 13.63 14.39
N ALA A 126 -13.27 13.44 14.43
CA ALA A 126 -14.00 12.77 13.36
C ALA A 126 -13.87 13.52 12.02
N SER A 127 -13.94 14.86 12.05
CA SER A 127 -13.77 15.70 10.87
C SER A 127 -12.34 15.64 10.31
N ALA A 128 -11.33 15.65 11.18
CA ALA A 128 -9.92 15.57 10.78
C ALA A 128 -9.58 14.20 10.18
N GLN A 129 -10.09 13.12 10.77
CA GLN A 129 -9.97 11.77 10.22
C GLN A 129 -10.67 11.64 8.86
N GLY A 130 -11.89 12.18 8.75
CA GLY A 130 -12.62 12.23 7.48
C GLY A 130 -11.85 12.98 6.40
N LEU A 131 -11.32 14.17 6.73
CA LEU A 131 -10.50 14.96 5.82
C LEU A 131 -9.22 14.22 5.39
N PHE A 132 -8.55 13.54 6.32
CA PHE A 132 -7.40 12.69 6.00
C PHE A 132 -7.78 11.60 4.99
N MET A 133 -8.89 10.89 5.22
CA MET A 133 -9.37 9.86 4.31
C MET A 133 -9.73 10.44 2.94
N THR A 134 -10.37 11.61 2.87
CA THR A 134 -10.66 12.29 1.60
C THR A 134 -9.38 12.71 0.87
N MET A 135 -8.37 13.19 1.59
CA MET A 135 -7.09 13.57 0.99
C MET A 135 -6.28 12.38 0.47
N VAL A 136 -6.39 11.21 1.12
CA VAL A 136 -5.71 9.98 0.69
C VAL A 136 -6.47 9.32 -0.45
N ASN A 137 -7.73 8.95 -0.23
CA ASN A 137 -8.54 8.15 -1.15
C ASN A 137 -9.28 8.97 -2.22
N GLY A 138 -9.33 10.30 -2.07
CA GLY A 138 -9.90 11.21 -3.07
C GLY A 138 -8.81 11.91 -3.88
N VAL A 139 -8.18 12.94 -3.31
CA VAL A 139 -7.21 13.77 -4.03
C VAL A 139 -5.95 12.99 -4.39
N GLY A 140 -5.38 12.26 -3.42
CA GLY A 140 -4.20 11.43 -3.65
C GLY A 140 -4.44 10.35 -4.70
N ALA A 141 -5.61 9.71 -4.64
CA ALA A 141 -6.05 8.73 -5.63
C ALA A 141 -6.19 9.35 -7.03
N TYR A 142 -6.86 10.49 -7.16
CA TYR A 142 -7.04 11.18 -8.45
C TYR A 142 -5.70 11.55 -9.10
N VAL A 143 -4.82 12.21 -8.35
CA VAL A 143 -3.47 12.56 -8.84
C VAL A 143 -2.67 11.32 -9.17
N GLY A 144 -2.78 10.27 -8.35
CA GLY A 144 -2.16 8.97 -8.58
C GLY A 144 -2.61 8.37 -9.91
N ALA A 145 -3.92 8.29 -10.15
CA ALA A 145 -4.48 7.72 -11.39
C ALA A 145 -3.97 8.44 -12.65
N ILE A 146 -3.94 9.77 -12.65
CA ILE A 146 -3.45 10.54 -13.81
C ILE A 146 -1.94 10.33 -14.02
N THR A 147 -1.15 10.54 -12.97
CA THR A 147 0.31 10.44 -13.07
C THR A 147 0.79 9.04 -13.44
N SER A 148 0.18 8.02 -12.84
CA SER A 148 0.51 6.63 -13.16
C SER A 148 0.00 6.16 -14.52
N GLY A 149 -1.12 6.71 -15.00
CA GLY A 149 -1.57 6.52 -16.39
C GLY A 149 -0.50 6.97 -17.39
N HIS A 150 0.06 8.16 -17.20
CA HIS A 150 1.15 8.65 -18.05
C HIS A 150 2.41 7.78 -18.00
N VAL A 151 2.77 7.23 -16.82
CA VAL A 151 3.90 6.31 -16.69
C VAL A 151 3.63 5.02 -17.48
N VAL A 152 2.43 4.45 -17.36
CA VAL A 152 2.05 3.24 -18.10
C VAL A 152 2.05 3.49 -19.59
N ASP A 153 1.50 4.61 -20.04
CA ASP A 153 1.47 4.99 -21.47
C ASP A 153 2.90 5.16 -22.03
N TYR A 154 3.82 5.75 -21.25
CA TYR A 154 5.22 5.91 -21.65
C TYR A 154 5.93 4.58 -21.87
N PHE A 155 5.65 3.58 -21.01
CA PHE A 155 6.22 2.22 -21.12
C PHE A 155 5.37 1.28 -21.99
N THR A 156 4.38 1.81 -22.73
CA THR A 156 3.59 1.04 -23.68
C THR A 156 4.08 1.30 -25.10
N VAL A 157 4.68 0.28 -25.74
CA VAL A 157 5.18 0.36 -27.12
C VAL A 157 4.35 -0.56 -28.00
N ASN A 158 3.77 -0.02 -29.08
CA ASN A 158 2.94 -0.77 -30.03
C ASN A 158 1.76 -1.54 -29.37
N GLY A 159 1.18 -0.99 -28.29
CA GLY A 159 0.09 -1.63 -27.54
C GLY A 159 0.53 -2.74 -26.59
N VAL A 160 1.84 -3.01 -26.49
CA VAL A 160 2.43 -3.95 -25.53
C VAL A 160 3.00 -3.14 -24.36
N LYS A 161 2.50 -3.46 -23.16
CA LYS A 161 2.93 -2.83 -21.90
C LYS A 161 4.16 -3.56 -21.35
N ASP A 162 5.24 -2.83 -21.12
CA ASP A 162 6.37 -3.35 -20.35
C ASP A 162 6.05 -3.27 -18.84
N TRP A 163 5.31 -4.27 -18.36
CA TRP A 163 4.89 -4.34 -16.96
C TRP A 163 6.05 -4.37 -15.98
N ASN A 164 7.19 -4.98 -16.32
CA ASN A 164 8.34 -5.03 -15.44
C ASN A 164 8.87 -3.61 -15.17
N SER A 165 9.12 -2.84 -16.24
CA SER A 165 9.59 -1.46 -16.14
C SER A 165 8.56 -0.53 -15.46
N ILE A 166 7.27 -0.74 -15.73
CA ILE A 166 6.18 0.00 -15.07
C ILE A 166 6.20 -0.23 -13.56
N TRP A 167 6.22 -1.48 -13.12
CA TRP A 167 6.22 -1.82 -11.69
C TRP A 167 7.50 -1.38 -10.98
N LEU A 168 8.67 -1.49 -11.64
CA LEU A 168 9.93 -0.94 -11.11
C LEU A 168 9.89 0.57 -10.96
N SER A 169 9.25 1.28 -11.90
CA SER A 169 9.06 2.74 -11.79
C SER A 169 8.18 3.10 -10.59
N PHE A 170 7.12 2.34 -10.34
CA PHE A 170 6.28 2.51 -9.14
C PHE A 170 7.01 2.14 -7.85
N ALA A 171 7.86 1.11 -7.86
CA ALA A 171 8.72 0.77 -6.74
C ALA A 171 9.76 1.87 -6.45
N ALA A 172 10.37 2.46 -7.48
CA ALA A 172 11.29 3.59 -7.32
C ALA A 172 10.59 4.80 -6.71
N TYR A 173 9.37 5.10 -7.14
CA TYR A 173 8.53 6.14 -6.54
C TYR A 173 8.30 5.91 -5.04
N THR A 174 7.92 4.70 -4.63
CA THR A 174 7.69 4.40 -3.21
C THR A 174 8.97 4.43 -2.38
N VAL A 175 10.12 4.03 -2.94
CA VAL A 175 11.42 4.22 -2.28
C VAL A 175 11.70 5.70 -2.02
N ILE A 176 11.47 6.57 -3.01
CA ILE A 176 11.61 8.02 -2.83
C ILE A 176 10.68 8.50 -1.73
N LEU A 177 9.43 8.03 -1.69
CA LEU A 177 8.50 8.38 -0.60
C LEU A 177 8.98 7.93 0.77
N VAL A 178 9.55 6.73 0.90
CA VAL A 178 10.16 6.24 2.16
C VAL A 178 11.28 7.19 2.61
N ILE A 179 12.16 7.59 1.68
CA ILE A 179 13.28 8.49 1.97
C ILE A 179 12.76 9.86 2.40
N VAL A 180 11.84 10.45 1.63
CA VAL A 180 11.24 11.75 1.96
C VAL A 180 10.55 11.68 3.32
N PHE A 181 9.76 10.63 3.58
CA PHE A 181 9.10 10.45 4.87
C PHE A 181 10.09 10.30 6.01
N PHE A 182 11.18 9.57 5.82
CA PHE A 182 12.22 9.41 6.83
C PHE A 182 12.85 10.74 7.26
N PHE A 183 13.09 11.65 6.30
CA PHE A 183 13.68 12.96 6.57
C PHE A 183 12.67 14.00 7.07
N VAL A 184 11.47 14.05 6.48
CA VAL A 184 10.44 15.05 6.82
C VAL A 184 9.76 14.71 8.13
N PHE A 185 9.52 13.42 8.40
CA PHE A 185 8.81 12.98 9.59
C PHE A 185 9.76 12.85 10.78
N GLN A 186 10.21 13.97 11.32
CA GLN A 186 10.95 14.01 12.58
C GLN A 186 9.98 14.03 13.77
N ASP A 187 9.66 12.85 14.31
CA ASP A 187 8.99 12.78 15.60
C ASP A 187 9.90 13.31 16.70
N LYS A 188 9.41 14.34 17.39
CA LYS A 188 9.74 14.59 18.79
C LYS A 188 9.18 13.42 19.60
N HIS A 189 9.97 12.36 19.77
CA HIS A 189 9.65 11.35 20.77
C HIS A 189 9.67 12.03 22.14
N GLU A 190 8.49 12.31 22.72
CA GLU A 190 8.35 12.26 24.17
C GLU A 190 7.82 10.87 24.55
N PRO A 191 8.67 9.97 25.06
CA PRO A 191 8.25 8.66 25.56
C PRO A 191 7.48 8.73 26.89
N THR A 192 6.93 9.89 27.28
CA THR A 192 6.62 10.19 28.68
C THR A 192 5.13 10.05 29.05
N ASP A 193 4.21 9.85 28.10
CA ASP A 193 2.78 9.94 28.45
C ASP A 193 2.08 8.62 28.83
N LEU A 194 2.76 7.48 28.73
CA LEU A 194 2.25 6.22 29.27
C LEU A 194 2.59 6.03 30.76
N LYS A 195 3.57 6.76 31.30
CA LYS A 195 3.96 6.65 32.72
C LYS A 195 3.12 7.55 33.63
N ASN A 196 2.60 8.67 33.12
CA ASN A 196 1.81 9.61 33.93
C ASN A 196 0.34 9.20 34.12
N ARG A 197 -0.22 8.34 33.26
CA ARG A 197 -1.59 7.83 33.43
C ARG A 197 -1.74 6.68 34.44
N GLN A 198 -0.63 6.05 34.86
CA GLN A 198 -0.66 5.03 35.91
C GLN A 198 -0.38 5.59 37.31
N LEU A 199 0.06 6.85 37.42
CA LEU A 199 0.37 7.50 38.70
C LEU A 199 -0.73 8.46 39.18
N SER A 200 -1.84 8.57 38.43
CA SER A 200 -2.99 9.41 38.78
C SER A 200 -4.22 8.62 39.25
N HIS A 201 -4.04 7.37 39.67
CA HIS A 201 -5.08 6.54 40.28
C HIS A 201 -4.63 6.05 41.66
#